data_AF-A0A1T1I5C6-F1
#
_entry.id   AF-A0A1T1I5C6-F1
#
_cell.length_a   1.000
_cell.length_b   1.000
_cell.length_c   1.000
_cell.angle_alpha   90.00
_cell.angle_beta   90.00
_cell.angle_gamma   90.00
#
_symmetry.space_group_name_H-M   'P 1'
#
loop_
_entity.id
_entity.type
_entity.pdbx_description
1 polymer ?
#
loop_
_entity_poly.entity_id
_entity_poly.type
_entity_poly.pdbx_seq_one_letter_code
_entity_poly.pdbx_strand_id
1 'polypeptide(L)'
;MSNDENQVHVWIGSNFAPEDQYMEYFQLDYSVEGDFDDPSYKLCGFCEDIGTQWYDEDFIGIIPRSDAEVSLDEILQEAAVDQDQLDAVKQRCAALGITQANAIFWYQDADLVLKQPIKDQYNGLKYIGLFKGD
;
A
#
# COMPACT_ATOMS: atom_id res chain seq x y z
N MET A 1 14.27 -0.56 -23.92
CA MET A 1 13.34 -1.34 -23.10
C MET A 1 12.36 -0.33 -22.56
N SER A 2 11.07 -0.48 -22.87
CA SER A 2 10.02 0.47 -22.47
C SER A 2 9.97 0.51 -20.94
N ASN A 3 10.03 1.72 -20.37
CA ASN A 3 9.97 2.01 -18.93
C ASN A 3 8.60 1.72 -18.30
N ASP A 4 7.72 0.99 -18.97
CA ASP A 4 6.32 0.82 -18.58
C ASP A 4 6.12 -0.33 -17.56
N GLU A 5 7.16 -1.10 -17.23
CA GLU A 5 7.05 -2.28 -16.33
C GLU A 5 7.35 -1.96 -14.85
N ASN A 6 7.93 -0.80 -14.52
CA ASN A 6 8.19 -0.42 -13.13
C ASN A 6 7.10 0.52 -12.64
N GLN A 7 5.89 0.00 -12.39
CA GLN A 7 4.79 0.78 -11.82
C GLN A 7 4.43 0.28 -10.42
N VAL A 8 4.21 1.20 -9.50
CA VAL A 8 3.85 0.92 -8.11
C VAL A 8 2.53 1.57 -7.73
N HIS A 9 1.63 0.78 -7.15
CA HIS A 9 0.47 1.28 -6.44
C HIS A 9 0.93 1.83 -5.09
N VAL A 10 0.44 3.01 -4.70
CA VAL A 10 0.86 3.65 -3.44
C VAL A 10 -0.34 3.94 -2.54
N TRP A 11 -0.16 3.65 -1.26
CA TRP A 11 -1.08 4.01 -0.18
C TRP A 11 -0.35 4.87 0.83
N ILE A 12 -0.99 5.94 1.28
CA ILE A 12 -0.41 6.90 2.24
C ILE A 12 -1.49 7.44 3.17
N GLY A 13 -1.12 7.70 4.42
CA GLY A 13 -2.01 8.25 5.42
C GLY A 13 -1.47 8.07 6.83
N SER A 14 -2.38 7.95 7.80
CA SER A 14 -2.00 7.90 9.20
C SER A 14 -2.66 6.72 9.90
N ASN A 15 -1.83 5.93 10.58
CA ASN A 15 -2.26 4.85 11.45
C ASN A 15 -1.37 4.84 12.70
N PHE A 16 -1.98 4.95 13.87
CA PHE A 16 -1.31 4.95 15.19
C PHE A 16 -1.65 3.72 16.04
N ALA A 17 -2.23 2.69 15.44
CA ALA A 17 -2.40 1.40 16.10
C ALA A 17 -1.04 0.83 16.51
N PRO A 18 -0.98 -0.02 17.55
CA PRO A 18 0.21 -0.80 17.87
C PRO A 18 0.80 -1.51 16.64
N GLU A 19 2.12 -1.70 16.62
CA GLU A 19 2.84 -2.22 15.45
C GLU A 19 2.39 -3.63 15.05
N ASP A 20 2.15 -4.49 16.03
CA ASP A 20 1.60 -5.83 15.81
C ASP A 20 0.22 -5.77 15.15
N GLN A 21 -0.66 -4.87 15.60
CA GLN A 21 -1.97 -4.67 14.99
C GLN A 21 -1.89 -4.09 13.57
N TYR A 22 -0.95 -3.18 13.31
CA TYR A 22 -0.74 -2.62 11.98
C TYR A 22 -0.24 -3.69 11.00
N MET A 23 0.72 -4.51 11.43
CA MET A 23 1.33 -5.55 10.61
C MET A 23 0.43 -6.76 10.39
N GLU A 24 -0.48 -7.07 11.32
CA GLU A 24 -1.48 -8.15 11.17
C GLU A 24 -2.33 -7.98 9.89
N TYR A 25 -2.59 -6.73 9.46
CA TYR A 25 -3.30 -6.45 8.21
C TYR A 25 -2.61 -7.01 6.96
N PHE A 26 -1.28 -7.10 6.96
CA PHE A 26 -0.47 -7.63 5.86
C PHE A 26 -0.12 -9.11 6.05
N GLN A 27 -0.49 -9.73 7.17
CA GLN A 27 -0.04 -11.09 7.48
C GLN A 27 -0.75 -12.13 6.60
N LEU A 28 0.03 -12.80 5.75
CA LEU A 28 -0.43 -13.94 4.94
C LEU A 28 -0.55 -15.22 5.78
N ASP A 29 -1.51 -16.07 5.43
CA ASP A 29 -1.78 -17.34 6.14
C ASP A 29 -1.13 -18.54 5.44
N TYR A 30 0.02 -18.95 5.95
CA TYR A 30 0.75 -20.12 5.45
C TYR A 30 0.27 -21.46 6.03
N SER A 31 -0.75 -21.47 6.91
CA SER A 31 -1.13 -22.68 7.66
C SER A 31 -1.75 -23.78 6.80
N VAL A 32 -2.25 -23.44 5.61
CA VAL A 32 -2.93 -24.36 4.67
C VAL A 32 -2.20 -24.56 3.34
N GLU A 33 -0.91 -24.19 3.25
CA GLU A 33 -0.03 -24.38 2.06
C GLU A 33 -0.68 -24.05 0.68
N GLY A 34 -1.51 -23.00 0.62
CA GLY A 34 -2.16 -22.55 -0.62
C GLY A 34 -3.47 -23.25 -0.97
N ASP A 35 -4.03 -24.08 -0.08
CA ASP A 35 -5.43 -24.53 -0.17
C ASP A 35 -6.38 -23.42 0.32
N PHE A 36 -6.69 -22.49 -0.58
CA PHE A 36 -7.58 -21.36 -0.27
C PHE A 36 -9.06 -21.76 -0.08
N ASP A 37 -9.43 -23.00 -0.41
CA ASP A 37 -10.78 -23.53 -0.16
C ASP A 37 -10.88 -24.18 1.25
N ASP A 38 -9.76 -24.35 1.97
CA ASP A 38 -9.77 -24.88 3.32
C ASP A 38 -10.52 -23.90 4.27
N PRO A 39 -11.49 -24.37 5.06
CA PRO A 39 -12.28 -23.51 5.94
C PRO A 39 -11.48 -22.85 7.07
N SER A 40 -10.24 -23.28 7.30
CA SER A 40 -9.31 -22.67 8.25
C SER A 40 -8.44 -21.58 7.64
N TYR A 41 -8.45 -21.42 6.32
CA TYR A 41 -7.73 -20.35 5.61
C TYR A 41 -8.20 -18.98 6.07
N LYS A 42 -7.25 -18.12 6.45
CA LYS A 42 -7.49 -16.75 6.87
C LYS A 42 -7.01 -15.79 5.79
N LEU A 43 -7.96 -15.15 5.12
CA LEU A 43 -7.67 -14.09 4.17
C LEU A 43 -7.03 -12.89 4.89
N CYS A 44 -5.88 -12.42 4.38
CA CYS A 44 -5.21 -11.27 4.95
C CYS A 44 -6.01 -9.98 4.72
N GLY A 45 -5.87 -8.98 5.60
CA GLY A 45 -6.63 -7.73 5.50
C GLY A 45 -6.35 -6.97 4.20
N PHE A 46 -5.08 -6.90 3.78
CA PHE A 46 -4.72 -6.28 2.49
C PHE A 46 -5.30 -7.05 1.30
N CYS A 47 -5.26 -8.39 1.35
CA CYS A 47 -5.79 -9.29 0.34
C CYS A 47 -7.30 -9.04 0.14
N GLU A 48 -8.06 -8.99 1.25
CA GLU A 48 -9.48 -8.66 1.26
C GLU A 48 -9.76 -7.32 0.58
N ASP A 49 -8.98 -6.29 0.93
CA ASP A 49 -9.21 -4.93 0.46
C ASP A 49 -8.85 -4.70 -1.01
N ILE A 50 -7.87 -5.43 -1.53
CA ILE A 50 -7.52 -5.38 -2.97
C ILE A 50 -8.24 -6.45 -3.80
N GLY A 51 -8.98 -7.35 -3.15
CA GLY A 51 -9.79 -8.38 -3.81
C GLY A 51 -9.01 -9.55 -4.39
N THR A 52 -7.84 -9.86 -3.82
CA THR A 52 -7.07 -11.08 -4.14
C THR A 52 -7.15 -12.09 -3.01
N GLN A 53 -6.92 -13.37 -3.29
CA GLN A 53 -6.73 -14.38 -2.25
C GLN A 53 -5.33 -14.28 -1.65
N TRP A 54 -4.33 -13.96 -2.46
CA TRP A 54 -2.94 -13.89 -2.03
C TRP A 54 -2.22 -12.81 -2.84
N TYR A 55 -1.60 -11.85 -2.18
CA TYR A 55 -0.72 -10.90 -2.85
C TYR A 55 0.72 -11.43 -2.82
N ASP A 56 1.54 -11.03 -3.78
CA ASP A 56 2.94 -11.45 -3.82
C ASP A 56 3.78 -10.60 -2.85
N GLU A 57 4.24 -11.20 -1.75
CA GLU A 57 4.98 -10.49 -0.71
C GLU A 57 6.35 -9.99 -1.15
N ASP A 58 6.91 -10.54 -2.23
CA ASP A 58 8.18 -10.06 -2.79
C ASP A 58 8.03 -8.70 -3.52
N PHE A 59 6.80 -8.30 -3.85
CA PHE A 59 6.49 -7.06 -4.57
C PHE A 59 5.82 -5.98 -3.72
N ILE A 60 5.79 -6.14 -2.39
CA ILE A 60 5.26 -5.14 -1.46
C ILE A 60 6.39 -4.47 -0.67
N GLY A 61 6.33 -3.16 -0.51
CA GLY A 61 7.17 -2.43 0.44
C GLY A 61 6.33 -1.79 1.53
N ILE A 62 6.40 -2.32 2.74
CA ILE A 62 5.76 -1.76 3.93
C ILE A 62 6.80 -0.97 4.70
N ILE A 63 6.74 0.36 4.61
CA ILE A 63 7.74 1.23 5.22
C ILE A 63 7.46 1.37 6.73
N PRO A 64 8.48 1.31 7.60
CA PRO A 64 8.32 1.57 9.02
C PRO A 64 7.61 2.89 9.28
N ARG A 65 6.57 2.86 10.11
CA ARG A 65 5.79 4.06 10.43
C ARG A 65 6.59 5.04 11.28
N SER A 66 6.39 6.32 11.04
CA SER A 66 6.84 7.37 11.96
C SER A 66 5.96 7.40 13.21
N ASP A 67 6.56 7.72 14.37
CA ASP A 67 5.84 7.84 15.65
C ASP A 67 4.81 9.00 15.66
N ALA A 68 4.99 9.98 14.77
CA ALA A 68 4.11 11.13 14.57
C ALA A 68 3.86 11.36 13.07
N GLU A 69 2.84 12.14 12.73
CA GLU A 69 2.69 12.60 11.34
C GLU A 69 3.87 13.49 10.95
N VAL A 70 4.44 13.20 9.79
CA VAL A 70 5.54 13.95 9.17
C VAL A 70 5.08 14.57 7.86
N SER A 71 5.91 15.45 7.29
CA SER A 71 5.62 16.07 6.01
C SER A 71 5.60 15.04 4.87
N LEU A 72 4.88 15.35 3.78
CA LEU A 72 4.90 14.51 2.59
C LEU A 72 6.31 14.38 1.99
N ASP A 73 7.12 15.44 2.03
CA ASP A 73 8.50 15.40 1.53
C ASP A 73 9.42 14.51 2.37
N GLU A 74 9.07 14.26 3.64
CA GLU A 74 9.82 13.36 4.53
C GLU A 74 9.43 11.91 4.28
N ILE A 75 8.13 11.59 4.33
CA ILE A 75 7.67 10.20 4.20
C ILE A 75 7.87 9.61 2.80
N LEU A 76 7.86 10.46 1.75
CA LEU A 76 8.05 10.00 0.38
C LEU A 76 9.50 9.63 0.04
N GLN A 77 10.47 9.93 0.92
CA GLN A 77 11.88 9.55 0.69
C GLN A 77 12.10 8.04 0.71
N GLU A 78 11.23 7.31 1.40
CA GLU A 78 11.29 5.84 1.54
C GLU A 78 10.35 5.13 0.54
N ALA A 79 9.63 5.88 -0.29
CA ALA A 79 8.73 5.32 -1.29
C ALA A 79 9.52 4.85 -2.52
N ALA A 80 9.19 3.66 -3.06
CA ALA A 80 9.75 3.20 -4.33
C ALA A 80 9.07 3.88 -5.53
N VAL A 81 9.04 5.21 -5.53
CA VAL A 81 8.43 6.05 -6.57
C VAL A 81 9.53 6.89 -7.22
N ASP A 82 9.56 6.92 -8.55
CA ASP A 82 10.54 7.72 -9.29
C ASP A 82 10.46 9.19 -8.87
N GLN A 83 11.63 9.83 -8.73
CA GLN A 83 11.75 11.23 -8.35
C GLN A 83 10.90 12.16 -9.25
N ASP A 84 10.74 11.82 -10.53
CA ASP A 84 9.92 12.61 -11.47
C ASP A 84 8.40 12.54 -11.20
N GLN A 85 7.94 11.58 -10.38
CA GLN A 85 6.54 11.40 -10.01
C GLN A 85 6.17 12.06 -8.68
N LEU A 86 7.13 12.48 -7.87
CA LEU A 86 6.87 12.97 -6.50
C LEU A 86 5.91 14.16 -6.46
N ASP A 87 5.97 15.05 -7.46
CA ASP A 87 5.04 16.18 -7.55
C ASP A 87 3.61 15.72 -7.86
N ALA A 88 3.44 14.70 -8.70
CA ALA A 88 2.13 14.11 -9.00
C ALA A 88 1.54 13.41 -7.77
N VAL A 89 2.37 12.66 -7.03
CA VAL A 89 2.00 12.06 -5.74
C VAL A 89 1.50 13.11 -4.76
N LYS A 90 2.26 14.20 -4.56
CA LYS A 90 1.88 15.29 -3.65
C LYS A 90 0.59 15.99 -4.06
N GLN A 91 0.38 16.23 -5.35
CA GLN A 91 -0.88 16.79 -5.87
C GLN A 91 -2.06 15.87 -5.56
N ARG A 92 -1.86 14.55 -5.69
CA ARG A 92 -2.88 13.56 -5.40
C ARG A 92 -3.21 13.47 -3.91
N CYS A 93 -2.19 13.51 -3.04
CA CYS A 93 -2.36 13.65 -1.60
C CYS A 93 -3.20 14.88 -1.24
N ALA A 94 -2.86 16.05 -1.79
CA ALA A 94 -3.59 17.29 -1.56
C ALA A 94 -5.07 17.19 -2.00
N ALA A 95 -5.34 16.57 -3.15
CA ALA A 95 -6.70 16.33 -3.63
C ALA A 95 -7.52 15.42 -2.71
N LEU A 96 -6.87 14.52 -1.95
CA LEU A 96 -7.51 13.64 -0.96
C LEU A 96 -7.50 14.20 0.47
N GLY A 97 -7.02 15.44 0.64
CA GLY A 97 -6.92 16.12 1.95
C GLY A 97 -5.76 15.64 2.82
N ILE A 98 -4.75 14.98 2.24
CA ILE A 98 -3.57 14.47 2.96
C ILE A 98 -2.47 15.52 2.84
N THR A 99 -2.15 16.19 3.95
CA THR A 99 -1.07 17.18 4.02
C THR A 99 0.14 16.68 4.83
N GLN A 100 -0.07 15.66 5.65
CA GLN A 100 0.91 14.97 6.49
C GLN A 100 0.47 13.52 6.64
N ALA A 101 1.40 12.64 6.98
CA ALA A 101 1.18 11.20 7.09
C ALA A 101 2.23 10.58 8.02
N ASN A 102 1.96 9.43 8.62
CA ASN A 102 2.97 8.67 9.36
C ASN A 102 3.25 7.29 8.75
N ALA A 103 2.46 6.88 7.74
CA ALA A 103 2.55 5.57 7.12
C ALA A 103 2.45 5.67 5.59
N ILE A 104 3.27 4.87 4.91
CA ILE A 104 3.24 4.66 3.47
C ILE A 104 3.57 3.19 3.17
N PHE A 105 2.91 2.62 2.18
CA PHE A 105 3.35 1.37 1.58
C PHE A 105 3.08 1.39 0.07
N TRP A 106 3.78 0.54 -0.65
CA TRP A 106 3.63 0.38 -2.09
C TRP A 106 3.53 -1.08 -2.48
N TYR A 107 2.92 -1.34 -3.63
CA TYR A 107 2.80 -2.68 -4.21
C TYR A 107 3.04 -2.63 -5.72
N GLN A 108 3.97 -3.44 -6.21
CA GLN A 108 4.35 -3.51 -7.61
C GLN A 108 3.56 -4.60 -8.34
N ASP A 109 2.42 -4.21 -8.89
CA ASP A 109 1.59 -5.05 -9.74
C ASP A 109 0.81 -4.15 -10.69
N ALA A 110 1.32 -3.95 -11.90
CA ALA A 110 0.70 -3.05 -12.88
C ALA A 110 -0.68 -3.54 -13.35
N ASP A 111 -0.97 -4.83 -13.18
CA ASP A 111 -2.24 -5.44 -13.57
C ASP A 111 -3.27 -5.42 -12.42
N LEU A 112 -2.89 -4.94 -11.22
CA LEU A 112 -3.81 -4.84 -10.09
C LEU A 112 -4.93 -3.84 -10.39
N VAL A 113 -6.16 -4.36 -10.45
CA VAL A 113 -7.37 -3.55 -10.61
C VAL A 113 -8.15 -3.49 -9.30
N LEU A 114 -8.07 -2.34 -8.62
CA LEU A 114 -8.89 -2.08 -7.44
C LEU A 114 -10.37 -1.93 -7.80
N LYS A 115 -11.22 -2.59 -7.01
CA LYS A 115 -12.68 -2.53 -7.16
C LYS A 115 -13.20 -1.09 -7.01
N GLN A 116 -14.13 -0.70 -7.88
CA GLN A 116 -14.81 0.59 -7.81
C GLN A 116 -16.13 0.51 -7.01
N PRO A 117 -16.47 1.55 -6.23
CA PRO A 117 -15.65 2.72 -5.93
C PRO A 117 -14.44 2.33 -5.07
N ILE A 118 -13.30 3.02 -5.28
CA ILE A 118 -12.11 2.86 -4.43
C ILE A 118 -12.51 3.04 -2.95
N LYS A 119 -12.02 2.13 -2.10
CA LYS A 119 -12.32 2.17 -0.67
C LYS A 119 -11.75 3.43 -0.02
N ASP A 120 -12.48 4.00 0.92
CA ASP A 120 -12.04 5.23 1.61
C ASP A 120 -10.78 5.02 2.45
N GLN A 121 -10.53 3.80 2.92
CA GLN A 121 -9.39 3.45 3.79
C GLN A 121 -8.92 2.01 3.57
N TYR A 122 -7.60 1.83 3.68
CA TYR A 122 -6.83 0.59 3.66
C TYR A 122 -5.91 0.63 4.89
N ASN A 123 -6.33 0.00 5.99
CA ASN A 123 -5.62 0.07 7.27
C ASN A 123 -5.26 1.50 7.73
N GLY A 124 -6.20 2.45 7.58
CA GLY A 124 -6.00 3.87 7.92
C GLY A 124 -5.33 4.72 6.82
N LEU A 125 -4.82 4.12 5.75
CA LEU A 125 -4.22 4.81 4.61
C LEU A 125 -5.20 4.92 3.45
N LYS A 126 -4.96 5.84 2.50
CA LYS A 126 -5.74 5.96 1.26
C LYS A 126 -4.90 5.51 0.07
N TYR A 127 -5.54 4.82 -0.87
CA TYR A 127 -4.95 4.60 -2.19
C TYR A 127 -4.84 5.94 -2.93
N ILE A 128 -3.63 6.32 -3.32
CA ILE A 128 -3.40 7.57 -4.06
C ILE A 128 -3.34 7.33 -5.57
N GLY A 129 -2.78 6.22 -6.04
CA GLY A 129 -2.70 5.96 -7.47
C GLY A 129 -1.60 4.98 -7.84
N LEU A 130 -1.43 4.81 -9.15
CA LEU A 130 -0.35 4.07 -9.79
C LEU A 130 0.67 5.08 -10.32
N PHE A 131 1.93 4.90 -9.96
CA PHE A 131 3.04 5.79 -10.34
C PHE A 131 4.19 4.97 -10.90
N LYS A 132 5.09 5.62 -11.63
CA LYS A 132 6.36 5.00 -12.00
C LYS A 132 7.22 4.78 -10.74
N GLY A 133 7.80 3.60 -10.61
CA GLY A 133 8.75 3.23 -9.56
C GLY A 133 10.19 3.61 -9.90
N ASP A 134 11.02 3.73 -8.85
CA ASP A 134 12.47 3.99 -8.93
C ASP A 134 13.27 2.76 -9.43
#